data_AF-A0A975IS64-F1
#
_entry.id   AF-A0A975IS64-F1
#
_cell.length_a   1.000
_cell.length_b   1.000
_cell.length_c   1.000
_cell.angle_alpha   90.00
_cell.angle_beta   90.00
_cell.angle_gamma   90.00
#
_symmetry.space_group_name_H-M   'P 1'
#
loop_
_entity.id
_entity.type
_entity.pdbx_description
1 polymer ?
#
loop_
_entity_poly.entity_id
_entity_poly.type
_entity_poly.pdbx_seq_one_letter_code
_entity_poly.pdbx_strand_id
1 'polypeptide(L)'
;MTKREISNLDLKVQFTNEYLRSGGLEKILDPNLLQDLIDMKFDHNGKANPESVTPRANAFMLALLGVQLQPPYFSKDFISEYSSILQKSKCFDQINIDTVEHFDKIYDEYKIKEDMLFRGQREARWRLYSNLQRFWILHKLHEQENSFEEFLDKLVTNGKTDYEEHIKQILEEHNIDTLNAISILGFLQHHSCPTPLLDWTYKFQNALFFGLDGLELNQGAKEIDNYFSLFYIEEEYMGEGGMRKLMEALKMLDKLSLWN
;
A
#
# COMPACT_ATOMS: atom_id res chain seq x y z
N MET A 1 1.65 -34.68 32.15
CA MET A 1 1.61 -34.65 30.68
C MET A 1 2.05 -33.27 30.25
N THR A 2 3.09 -33.18 29.42
CA THR A 2 3.49 -31.94 28.76
C THR A 2 2.35 -31.49 27.86
N LYS A 3 1.92 -30.23 27.99
CA LYS A 3 0.89 -29.65 27.11
C LYS A 3 1.43 -29.65 25.68
N ARG A 4 0.63 -30.07 24.71
CA ARG A 4 0.95 -29.92 23.29
C ARG A 4 1.03 -28.44 22.97
N GLU A 5 2.10 -28.05 22.28
CA GLU A 5 2.26 -26.70 21.75
C GLU A 5 2.21 -26.73 20.22
N ILE A 6 1.50 -25.78 19.63
CA ILE A 6 1.43 -25.59 18.19
C ILE A 6 1.96 -24.20 17.90
N SER A 7 3.04 -24.13 17.12
CA SER A 7 3.64 -22.86 16.70
C SER A 7 2.64 -22.02 15.90
N ASN A 8 2.60 -20.72 16.22
CA ASN A 8 1.78 -19.70 15.57
C ASN A 8 0.27 -20.03 15.54
N LEU A 9 -0.23 -20.73 16.57
CA LEU A 9 -1.64 -21.16 16.59
C LEU A 9 -2.62 -19.99 16.52
N ASP A 10 -2.33 -18.88 17.20
CA ASP A 10 -3.20 -17.70 17.19
C ASP A 10 -3.35 -17.12 15.76
N LEU A 11 -2.23 -16.93 15.04
CA LEU A 11 -2.23 -16.48 13.64
C LEU A 11 -2.93 -17.48 12.69
N LYS A 12 -2.68 -18.78 12.90
CA LYS A 12 -3.33 -19.86 12.12
C LYS A 12 -4.84 -19.80 12.25
N VAL A 13 -5.34 -19.63 13.47
CA VAL A 13 -6.76 -19.49 13.77
C VAL A 13 -7.32 -18.21 13.16
N GLN A 14 -6.64 -17.08 13.34
CA GLN A 14 -7.04 -15.80 12.76
C GLN A 14 -7.23 -15.91 11.25
N PHE A 15 -6.20 -16.31 10.50
CA PHE A 15 -6.30 -16.38 9.03
C PHE A 15 -7.29 -17.43 8.54
N THR A 16 -7.52 -18.47 9.32
CA THR A 16 -8.56 -19.46 9.03
C THR A 16 -9.95 -18.85 9.20
N ASN A 17 -10.19 -18.12 10.29
CA ASN A 17 -11.46 -17.41 10.50
C ASN A 17 -11.71 -16.35 9.41
N GLU A 18 -10.69 -15.57 9.04
CA GLU A 18 -10.78 -14.60 7.95
C GLU A 18 -11.11 -15.28 6.62
N TYR A 19 -10.43 -16.39 6.30
CA TYR A 19 -10.68 -17.18 5.10
C TYR A 19 -12.12 -17.70 5.06
N LEU A 20 -12.58 -18.35 6.13
CA LEU A 20 -13.93 -18.93 6.21
C LEU A 20 -15.01 -17.85 6.03
N ARG A 21 -14.85 -16.69 6.67
CA ARG A 21 -15.81 -15.57 6.60
C ARG A 21 -15.76 -14.79 5.29
N SER A 22 -14.71 -14.98 4.47
CA SER A 22 -14.54 -14.32 3.18
C SER A 22 -14.91 -15.23 2.00
N GLY A 23 -15.87 -16.14 2.19
CA GLY A 23 -16.32 -17.09 1.15
C GLY A 23 -15.40 -18.30 0.96
N GLY A 24 -14.53 -18.58 1.93
CA GLY A 24 -13.67 -19.77 1.94
C GLY A 24 -14.42 -21.02 2.39
N LEU A 25 -15.49 -20.87 3.18
CA LEU A 25 -16.28 -21.98 3.70
C LEU A 25 -16.86 -22.84 2.56
N GLU A 26 -17.42 -22.21 1.53
CA GLU A 26 -18.03 -22.86 0.36
C GLU A 26 -17.01 -23.60 -0.51
N LYS A 27 -15.71 -23.34 -0.31
CA LYS A 27 -14.61 -23.98 -1.05
C LYS A 27 -14.07 -25.23 -0.37
N ILE A 28 -14.46 -25.49 0.89
CA ILE A 28 -14.03 -26.68 1.63
C ILE A 28 -14.97 -27.83 1.30
N LEU A 29 -14.48 -28.78 0.50
CA LEU A 29 -15.27 -29.94 0.05
C LEU A 29 -15.14 -31.16 0.97
N ASP A 30 -14.15 -31.21 1.87
CA ASP A 30 -13.96 -32.33 2.81
C ASP A 30 -14.81 -32.12 4.08
N PRO A 31 -15.88 -32.91 4.29
CA PRO A 31 -16.74 -32.76 5.45
C PRO A 31 -16.01 -33.05 6.77
N ASN A 32 -14.97 -33.89 6.73
CA ASN A 32 -14.22 -34.22 7.93
C ASN A 32 -13.30 -33.08 8.35
N LEU A 33 -12.76 -32.30 7.40
CA LEU A 33 -12.03 -31.08 7.71
C LEU A 33 -12.97 -30.03 8.34
N LEU A 34 -14.19 -29.89 7.82
CA LEU A 34 -15.19 -28.99 8.41
C LEU A 34 -15.53 -29.40 9.85
N GLN A 35 -15.76 -30.70 10.08
CA GLN A 35 -16.02 -31.21 11.43
C GLN A 35 -14.84 -30.96 12.37
N ASP A 36 -13.59 -31.19 11.92
CA ASP A 36 -12.40 -30.90 12.71
C ASP A 36 -12.32 -29.43 13.12
N LEU A 37 -12.69 -28.50 12.23
CA LEU A 37 -12.68 -27.06 12.52
C LEU A 37 -13.81 -26.67 13.49
N ILE A 38 -14.98 -27.31 13.38
CA ILE A 38 -16.12 -27.11 14.30
C ILE A 38 -15.77 -27.61 15.71
N ASP A 39 -15.08 -28.75 15.81
CA ASP A 39 -14.75 -29.39 17.08
C ASP A 39 -13.58 -28.74 17.83
N MET A 40 -12.93 -27.72 17.22
CA MET A 40 -11.91 -26.93 17.89
C MET A 40 -12.49 -26.22 19.12
N LYS A 41 -11.78 -26.31 20.24
CA LYS A 41 -12.18 -25.72 21.51
C LYS A 41 -11.40 -24.44 21.76
N PHE A 42 -12.09 -23.44 22.30
CA PHE A 42 -11.51 -22.14 22.65
C PHE A 42 -11.70 -21.89 24.15
N ASP A 43 -10.78 -21.15 24.76
CA ASP A 43 -10.92 -20.67 26.13
C ASP A 43 -11.82 -19.43 26.21
N HIS A 44 -12.01 -18.91 27.42
CA HIS A 44 -12.83 -17.72 27.68
C HIS A 44 -12.31 -16.43 27.03
N ASN A 45 -11.04 -16.41 26.61
CA ASN A 45 -10.41 -15.29 25.90
C ASN A 45 -10.40 -15.51 24.38
N GLY A 46 -11.05 -16.58 23.89
CA GLY A 46 -11.06 -16.93 22.47
C GLY A 46 -9.77 -17.58 21.97
N LYS A 47 -8.85 -17.99 22.85
CA LYS A 47 -7.63 -18.71 22.42
C LYS A 47 -7.91 -20.19 22.19
N ALA A 48 -7.41 -20.71 21.07
CA ALA A 48 -7.61 -22.11 20.73
C ALA A 48 -6.83 -23.03 21.67
N ASN A 49 -7.48 -24.10 22.14
CA ASN A 49 -6.85 -25.17 22.90
C ASN A 49 -6.05 -26.08 21.94
N PRO A 50 -4.71 -26.16 22.04
CA PRO A 50 -3.89 -26.96 21.12
C PRO A 50 -4.26 -28.46 21.09
N GLU A 51 -4.79 -28.99 22.20
CA GLU A 51 -5.19 -30.41 22.30
C GLU A 51 -6.42 -30.72 21.44
N SER A 52 -7.26 -29.73 21.16
CA SER A 52 -8.45 -29.89 20.32
C SER A 52 -8.15 -29.83 18.81
N VAL A 53 -6.93 -29.42 18.44
CA VAL A 53 -6.57 -29.20 17.03
C VAL A 53 -6.08 -30.51 16.40
N THR A 54 -6.87 -31.09 15.50
CA THR A 54 -6.45 -32.30 14.77
C THR A 54 -5.23 -32.01 13.86
N PRO A 55 -4.43 -33.03 13.49
CA PRO A 55 -3.35 -32.85 12.53
C PRO A 55 -3.83 -32.30 11.17
N ARG A 56 -5.01 -32.72 10.70
CA ARG A 56 -5.63 -32.25 9.45
C ARG A 56 -6.01 -30.77 9.53
N ALA A 57 -6.69 -30.35 10.59
CA ALA A 57 -6.99 -28.94 10.83
C ALA A 57 -5.70 -28.11 10.91
N ASN A 58 -4.70 -28.55 11.66
CA ASN A 58 -3.42 -27.83 11.74
C ASN A 58 -2.71 -27.74 10.37
N ALA A 59 -2.74 -28.78 9.55
CA ALA A 59 -2.15 -28.74 8.20
C ALA A 59 -2.88 -27.74 7.30
N PHE A 60 -4.22 -27.71 7.35
CA PHE A 60 -5.03 -26.73 6.63
C PHE A 60 -4.73 -25.30 7.07
N MET A 61 -4.75 -25.02 8.38
CA MET A 61 -4.44 -23.68 8.89
C MET A 61 -2.98 -23.27 8.60
N LEU A 62 -2.05 -24.22 8.60
CA LEU A 62 -0.66 -23.97 8.23
C LEU A 62 -0.53 -23.56 6.75
N ALA A 63 -1.31 -24.18 5.85
CA ALA A 63 -1.31 -23.78 4.45
C ALA A 63 -1.81 -22.34 4.28
N LEU A 64 -2.88 -21.96 4.99
CA LEU A 64 -3.40 -20.59 4.98
C LEU A 64 -2.39 -19.58 5.53
N LEU A 65 -1.72 -19.89 6.65
CA LEU A 65 -0.62 -19.07 7.16
C LEU A 65 0.51 -18.97 6.14
N GLY A 66 0.85 -20.07 5.46
CA GLY A 66 1.90 -20.11 4.45
C GLY A 66 1.67 -19.12 3.30
N VAL A 67 0.41 -18.94 2.88
CA VAL A 67 0.03 -17.94 1.87
C VAL A 67 0.35 -16.52 2.34
N GLN A 68 0.12 -16.21 3.61
CA GLN A 68 0.39 -14.87 4.18
C GLN A 68 1.88 -14.57 4.33
N LEU A 69 2.74 -15.60 4.32
CA LEU A 69 4.19 -15.44 4.40
C LEU A 69 4.86 -15.18 3.05
N GLN A 70 4.12 -15.34 1.96
CA GLN A 70 4.60 -15.04 0.60
C GLN A 70 4.27 -13.60 0.24
N PRO A 71 5.12 -12.88 -0.53
CA PRO A 71 4.77 -11.56 -1.05
C PRO A 71 3.51 -11.63 -1.91
N PRO A 72 2.75 -10.53 -2.03
CA PRO A 72 1.56 -10.50 -2.87
C PRO A 72 1.91 -10.80 -4.32
N TYR A 73 1.14 -11.67 -4.96
CA TYR A 73 1.35 -12.06 -6.34
C TYR A 73 1.18 -10.86 -7.28
N PHE A 74 2.16 -10.60 -8.13
CA PHE A 74 2.04 -9.60 -9.18
C PHE A 74 1.22 -10.15 -10.34
N SER A 75 0.18 -9.41 -10.74
CA SER A 75 -0.63 -9.73 -11.90
C SER A 75 -0.62 -8.58 -12.89
N LYS A 76 -0.57 -8.93 -14.18
CA LYS A 76 -0.74 -7.99 -15.29
C LYS A 76 -2.20 -7.66 -15.59
N ASP A 77 -3.13 -8.44 -15.03
CA ASP A 77 -4.56 -8.40 -15.34
C ASP A 77 -5.40 -7.74 -14.24
N PHE A 78 -4.86 -7.62 -13.03
CA PHE A 78 -5.56 -7.01 -11.90
C PHE A 78 -4.59 -6.37 -10.91
N ILE A 79 -5.07 -5.36 -10.19
CA ILE A 79 -4.31 -4.70 -9.12
C ILE A 79 -4.20 -5.67 -7.94
N SER A 80 -2.97 -6.10 -7.65
CA SER A 80 -2.72 -6.94 -6.49
C SER A 80 -2.69 -6.12 -5.19
N GLU A 81 -3.04 -6.74 -4.08
CA GLU A 81 -3.12 -6.11 -2.77
C GLU A 81 -2.46 -7.01 -1.72
N TYR A 82 -2.11 -6.43 -0.58
CA TYR A 82 -1.72 -7.21 0.59
C TYR A 82 -2.95 -7.92 1.17
N SER A 83 -2.83 -9.22 1.46
CA SER A 83 -3.92 -9.99 2.05
C SER A 83 -3.98 -9.89 3.57
N SER A 84 -2.88 -9.50 4.22
CA SER A 84 -2.80 -9.33 5.68
C SER A 84 -1.66 -8.38 6.06
N ILE A 85 -1.70 -7.92 7.32
CA ILE A 85 -0.62 -7.13 7.91
C ILE A 85 0.70 -7.93 7.94
N LEU A 86 0.63 -9.22 8.23
CA LEU A 86 1.80 -10.12 8.21
C LEU A 86 2.45 -10.19 6.82
N GLN A 87 1.65 -10.20 5.76
CA GLN A 87 2.18 -10.18 4.41
C GLN A 87 2.85 -8.84 4.10
N LYS A 88 2.23 -7.73 4.50
CA LYS A 88 2.75 -6.38 4.28
C LYS A 88 4.09 -6.15 4.99
N SER A 89 4.26 -6.72 6.18
CA SER A 89 5.49 -6.61 6.98
C SER A 89 6.70 -7.32 6.36
N LYS A 90 6.52 -8.04 5.24
CA LYS A 90 7.63 -8.57 4.44
C LYS A 90 8.23 -7.53 3.48
N CYS A 91 7.47 -6.48 3.18
CA CYS A 91 7.87 -5.43 2.26
C CYS A 91 8.30 -4.15 3.00
N PHE A 92 7.84 -3.95 4.22
CA PHE A 92 8.08 -2.74 5.00
C PHE A 92 8.38 -3.08 6.45
N ASP A 93 9.31 -2.32 7.04
CA ASP A 93 9.38 -2.17 8.48
C ASP A 93 8.18 -1.32 8.92
N GLN A 94 7.35 -1.87 9.79
CA GLN A 94 6.08 -1.26 10.15
C GLN A 94 5.76 -1.38 11.64
N ILE A 95 4.94 -0.44 12.11
CA ILE A 95 4.38 -0.41 13.45
C ILE A 95 2.87 -0.34 13.30
N ASN A 96 2.16 -1.20 14.04
CA ASN A 96 0.70 -1.15 14.10
C ASN A 96 0.27 -0.25 15.27
N ILE A 97 -0.72 0.60 15.02
CA ILE A 97 -1.23 1.56 15.99
C ILE A 97 -2.68 1.17 16.31
N ASP A 98 -2.84 0.49 17.45
CA ASP A 98 -4.12 -0.10 17.85
C ASP A 98 -4.78 0.67 19.02
N THR A 99 -4.06 1.64 19.61
CA THR A 99 -4.56 2.45 20.74
C THR A 99 -4.35 3.94 20.52
N VAL A 100 -5.20 4.74 21.16
CA VAL A 100 -5.15 6.21 21.10
C VAL A 100 -3.83 6.72 21.68
N GLU A 101 -3.36 6.15 22.79
CA GLU A 101 -2.11 6.56 23.43
C GLU A 101 -0.90 6.31 22.53
N HIS A 102 -0.92 5.21 21.77
CA HIS A 102 0.13 4.93 20.80
C HIS A 102 0.08 5.91 19.62
N PHE A 103 -1.14 6.23 19.14
CA PHE A 103 -1.32 7.25 18.12
C PHE A 103 -0.80 8.61 18.56
N ASP A 104 -1.18 9.09 19.75
CA ASP A 104 -0.78 10.40 20.27
C ASP A 104 0.74 10.53 20.35
N LYS A 105 1.42 9.46 20.81
CA LYS A 105 2.88 9.41 20.85
C LYS A 105 3.51 9.57 19.46
N ILE A 106 3.04 8.81 18.47
CA ILE A 106 3.53 8.88 17.09
C ILE A 106 3.22 10.25 16.48
N TYR A 107 2.02 10.77 16.72
CA TYR A 107 1.62 12.08 16.23
C TYR A 107 2.55 13.18 16.75
N ASP A 108 2.82 13.19 18.05
CA ASP A 108 3.70 14.19 18.67
C ASP A 108 5.14 14.11 18.15
N GLU A 109 5.62 12.91 17.84
CA GLU A 109 6.95 12.68 17.27
C GLU A 109 7.07 13.18 15.83
N TYR A 110 6.13 12.83 14.96
CA TYR A 110 6.25 13.08 13.51
C TYR A 110 5.69 14.42 13.06
N LYS A 111 4.78 15.05 13.82
CA LYS A 111 4.18 16.35 13.43
C LYS A 111 5.18 17.51 13.30
N ILE A 112 6.35 17.40 13.92
CA ILE A 112 7.41 18.41 13.94
C ILE A 112 8.58 18.09 13.00
N LYS A 113 8.55 16.92 12.34
CA LYS A 113 9.62 16.50 11.44
C LYS A 113 9.50 17.24 10.12
N GLU A 114 10.60 17.87 9.70
CA GLU A 114 10.67 18.64 8.45
C GLU A 114 11.57 18.00 7.39
N ASP A 115 12.33 16.99 7.78
CA ASP A 115 13.30 16.22 6.99
C ASP A 115 12.73 14.87 6.51
N MET A 116 11.40 14.74 6.55
CA MET A 116 10.69 13.52 6.19
C MET A 116 9.59 13.80 5.17
N LEU A 117 9.41 12.86 4.26
CA LEU A 117 8.34 12.84 3.28
C LEU A 117 7.31 11.81 3.68
N PHE A 118 6.05 12.22 3.76
CA PHE A 118 4.94 11.39 4.20
C PHE A 118 3.93 11.16 3.07
N ARG A 119 3.25 10.01 3.08
CA ARG A 119 2.13 9.70 2.19
C ARG A 119 1.06 8.91 2.93
N GLY A 120 -0.17 9.44 2.93
CA GLY A 120 -1.35 8.72 3.40
C GLY A 120 -1.92 7.81 2.32
N GLN A 121 -2.35 6.62 2.72
CA GLN A 121 -3.18 5.72 1.91
C GLN A 121 -4.35 5.25 2.75
N ARG A 122 -5.54 5.38 2.18
CA ARG A 122 -6.80 5.11 2.87
C ARG A 122 -7.01 3.65 3.30
N GLU A 123 -6.46 2.70 2.56
CA GLU A 123 -6.58 1.28 2.88
C GLU A 123 -5.21 0.63 3.01
N ALA A 124 -4.96 -0.06 4.12
CA ALA A 124 -3.66 -0.67 4.38
C ALA A 124 -3.33 -1.83 3.42
N ARG A 125 -4.35 -2.48 2.85
CA ARG A 125 -4.17 -3.53 1.84
C ARG A 125 -3.63 -3.02 0.51
N TRP A 126 -3.80 -1.71 0.22
CA TRP A 126 -3.31 -1.16 -1.04
C TRP A 126 -1.78 -1.13 -1.08
N ARG A 127 -1.25 -1.47 -2.25
CA ARG A 127 0.16 -1.34 -2.56
C ARG A 127 0.45 0.08 -3.06
N LEU A 128 1.71 0.48 -3.01
CA LEU A 128 2.20 1.75 -3.58
C LEU A 128 2.29 1.67 -5.12
N TYR A 129 1.13 1.56 -5.79
CA TYR A 129 1.06 1.70 -7.24
C TYR A 129 0.95 3.18 -7.64
N SER A 130 1.76 3.59 -8.61
CA SER A 130 1.59 4.88 -9.27
C SER A 130 0.36 4.90 -10.17
N ASN A 131 -0.12 6.09 -10.51
CA ASN A 131 -1.25 6.24 -11.44
C ASN A 131 -0.95 5.59 -12.79
N LEU A 132 0.27 5.71 -13.30
CA LEU A 132 0.69 5.03 -14.53
C LEU A 132 0.64 3.51 -14.42
N GLN A 133 1.13 2.92 -13.32
CA GLN A 133 1.06 1.46 -13.14
C GLN A 133 -0.39 0.97 -13.04
N ARG A 134 -1.26 1.71 -12.34
CA ARG A 134 -2.70 1.39 -12.29
C ARG A 134 -3.32 1.48 -13.68
N PHE A 135 -3.03 2.54 -14.42
CA PHE A 135 -3.53 2.74 -15.77
C PHE A 135 -3.10 1.59 -16.69
N TRP A 136 -1.82 1.21 -16.64
CA TRP A 136 -1.23 0.10 -17.39
C TRP A 136 -1.96 -1.23 -17.15
N ILE A 137 -2.20 -1.58 -15.89
CA ILE A 137 -2.86 -2.84 -15.51
C ILE A 137 -4.34 -2.82 -15.88
N LEU A 138 -5.06 -1.74 -15.52
CA LEU A 138 -6.52 -1.65 -15.72
C LEU A 138 -6.91 -1.57 -17.20
N HIS A 139 -6.09 -0.97 -18.04
CA HIS A 139 -6.31 -0.87 -19.49
C HIS A 139 -5.59 -1.97 -20.28
N LYS A 140 -4.96 -2.93 -19.59
CA LYS A 140 -4.23 -4.05 -20.19
C LYS A 140 -3.25 -3.63 -21.27
N LEU A 141 -2.51 -2.53 -21.02
CA LEU A 141 -1.59 -1.99 -22.01
C LEU A 141 -0.49 -2.98 -22.41
N HIS A 142 -0.20 -3.98 -21.57
CA HIS A 142 0.69 -5.08 -21.89
C HIS A 142 0.26 -5.94 -23.10
N GLU A 143 -0.99 -5.81 -23.57
CA GLU A 143 -1.48 -6.48 -24.79
C GLU A 143 -1.21 -5.65 -26.05
N GLN A 144 -0.95 -4.35 -25.92
CA GLN A 144 -0.83 -3.38 -27.02
C GLN A 144 0.58 -2.79 -27.14
N GLU A 145 1.27 -2.67 -26.01
CA GLU A 145 2.60 -2.11 -25.87
C GLU A 145 3.60 -3.23 -25.53
N ASN A 146 4.84 -3.08 -26.00
CA ASN A 146 5.88 -4.10 -25.81
C ASN A 146 6.28 -4.27 -24.34
N SER A 147 6.52 -3.15 -23.65
CA SER A 147 6.98 -3.13 -22.26
C SER A 147 6.56 -1.84 -21.55
N PHE A 148 6.55 -1.88 -20.22
CA PHE A 148 6.22 -0.72 -19.39
C PHE A 148 7.28 0.39 -19.54
N GLU A 149 8.54 -0.03 -19.63
CA GLU A 149 9.71 0.84 -19.81
C GLU A 149 9.63 1.59 -21.14
N GLU A 150 9.35 0.89 -22.25
CA GLU A 150 9.19 1.55 -23.56
C GLU A 150 8.00 2.52 -23.57
N PHE A 151 6.91 2.18 -22.88
CA PHE A 151 5.77 3.09 -22.76
C PHE A 151 6.13 4.35 -21.96
N LEU A 152 6.89 4.20 -20.88
CA LEU A 152 7.36 5.35 -20.09
C LEU A 152 8.32 6.24 -20.91
N ASP A 153 9.23 5.65 -21.68
CA ASP A 153 10.14 6.40 -22.55
C ASP A 153 9.37 7.15 -23.64
N LYS A 154 8.34 6.53 -24.24
CA LYS A 154 7.42 7.21 -25.16
C LYS A 154 6.70 8.37 -24.49
N LEU A 155 6.20 8.18 -23.26
CA LEU A 155 5.50 9.21 -22.51
C LEU A 155 6.39 10.43 -22.26
N VAL A 156 7.63 10.21 -21.82
CA VAL A 156 8.62 11.29 -21.59
C VAL A 156 9.01 11.96 -22.90
N THR A 157 9.24 11.18 -23.96
CA THR A 157 9.63 11.71 -25.28
C THR A 157 8.53 12.58 -25.87
N ASN A 158 7.29 12.11 -25.87
CA ASN A 158 6.13 12.87 -26.36
C ASN A 158 5.90 14.12 -25.51
N GLY A 159 5.96 13.98 -24.18
CA GLY A 159 5.83 15.12 -23.27
C GLY A 159 6.89 16.19 -23.50
N LYS A 160 8.13 15.78 -23.80
CA LYS A 160 9.19 16.70 -24.21
C LYS A 160 8.85 17.39 -25.52
N THR A 161 8.56 16.63 -26.58
CA THR A 161 8.29 17.19 -27.91
C THR A 161 7.12 18.17 -27.91
N ASP A 162 6.06 17.87 -27.16
CA ASP A 162 4.82 18.66 -27.18
C ASP A 162 4.86 19.87 -26.23
N TYR A 163 5.60 19.78 -25.11
CA TYR A 163 5.51 20.76 -24.01
C TYR A 163 6.85 21.35 -23.56
N GLU A 164 7.98 21.03 -24.20
CA GLU A 164 9.31 21.51 -23.78
C GLU A 164 9.38 23.03 -23.57
N GLU A 165 8.85 23.82 -24.50
CA GLU A 165 8.90 25.28 -24.40
C GLU A 165 8.06 25.82 -23.24
N HIS A 166 6.88 25.25 -22.99
CA HIS A 166 6.03 25.63 -21.85
C HIS A 166 6.69 25.26 -20.52
N ILE A 167 7.29 24.06 -20.44
CA ILE A 167 7.98 23.61 -19.24
C ILE A 167 9.19 24.50 -18.96
N LYS A 168 9.99 24.85 -19.98
CA LYS A 168 11.13 25.76 -19.81
C LYS A 168 10.70 27.13 -19.29
N GLN A 169 9.66 27.73 -19.86
CA GLN A 169 9.15 29.03 -19.41
C GLN A 169 8.83 29.01 -17.91
N ILE A 170 8.12 27.98 -17.45
CA ILE A 170 7.76 27.84 -16.04
C ILE A 170 9.01 27.61 -15.15
N LEU A 171 9.96 26.80 -15.61
CA LEU A 171 11.18 26.52 -14.86
C LEU A 171 12.12 27.74 -14.77
N GLU A 172 12.22 28.52 -15.85
CA GLU A 172 13.01 29.75 -15.94
C GLU A 172 12.44 30.84 -15.02
N GLU A 173 11.12 31.01 -14.97
CA GLU A 173 10.43 31.91 -14.03
C GLU A 173 10.78 31.62 -12.56
N HIS A 174 11.24 30.40 -12.26
CA HIS A 174 11.56 29.92 -10.93
C HIS A 174 13.05 29.62 -10.69
N ASN A 175 13.93 30.04 -11.60
CA ASN A 175 15.39 29.83 -11.53
C ASN A 175 15.81 28.35 -11.41
N ILE A 176 15.06 27.44 -12.04
CA ILE A 176 15.35 26.00 -12.06
C ILE A 176 15.88 25.63 -13.44
N ASP A 177 17.19 25.48 -13.57
CA ASP A 177 17.85 25.35 -14.88
C ASP A 177 17.95 23.90 -15.38
N THR A 178 16.94 23.06 -15.13
CA THR A 178 17.00 21.62 -15.49
C THR A 178 15.70 21.08 -16.07
N LEU A 179 15.61 21.08 -17.41
CA LEU A 179 14.66 20.24 -18.12
C LEU A 179 15.16 18.78 -18.06
N ASN A 180 14.45 17.94 -17.31
CA ASN A 180 14.73 16.51 -17.21
C ASN A 180 13.43 15.71 -17.23
N ALA A 181 13.55 14.37 -17.26
CA ALA A 181 12.38 13.48 -17.31
C ALA A 181 11.42 13.68 -16.14
N ILE A 182 11.92 14.01 -14.95
CA ILE A 182 11.09 14.26 -13.76
C ILE A 182 10.29 15.56 -13.94
N SER A 183 10.89 16.63 -14.46
CA SER A 183 10.19 17.89 -14.75
C SER A 183 9.07 17.68 -15.77
N ILE A 184 9.32 16.88 -16.82
CA ILE A 184 8.32 16.53 -17.83
C ILE A 184 7.18 15.72 -17.20
N LEU A 185 7.50 14.67 -16.44
CA LEU A 185 6.50 13.83 -15.78
C LEU A 185 5.70 14.62 -14.74
N GLY A 186 6.32 15.54 -14.00
CA GLY A 186 5.63 16.40 -13.05
C GLY A 186 4.64 17.33 -13.73
N PHE A 187 5.02 17.94 -14.85
CA PHE A 187 4.11 18.73 -15.68
C PHE A 187 2.93 17.90 -16.21
N LEU A 188 3.20 16.72 -16.76
CA LEU A 188 2.15 15.80 -17.24
C LEU A 188 1.21 15.38 -16.11
N GLN A 189 1.73 15.09 -14.92
CA GLN A 189 0.94 14.72 -13.75
C GLN A 189 -0.04 15.83 -13.34
N HIS A 190 0.41 17.09 -13.37
CA HIS A 190 -0.43 18.25 -13.08
C HIS A 190 -1.61 18.36 -14.07
N HIS A 191 -1.39 18.02 -15.33
CA HIS A 191 -2.43 17.95 -16.36
C HIS A 191 -3.19 16.61 -16.39
N SER A 192 -3.26 15.89 -15.25
CA SER A 192 -4.01 14.64 -15.07
C SER A 192 -3.54 13.47 -15.95
N CYS A 193 -2.33 13.53 -16.50
CA CYS A 193 -1.75 12.39 -17.19
C CYS A 193 -1.32 11.30 -16.18
N PRO A 194 -1.54 10.01 -16.46
CA PRO A 194 -0.98 8.94 -15.63
C PRO A 194 0.55 8.93 -15.69
N THR A 195 1.21 9.17 -14.55
CA THR A 195 2.68 9.19 -14.46
C THR A 195 3.19 8.21 -13.39
N PRO A 196 4.48 7.84 -13.41
CA PRO A 196 5.04 6.94 -12.41
C PRO A 196 5.29 7.64 -11.05
N LEU A 197 5.05 8.94 -10.97
CA LEU A 197 5.28 9.73 -9.77
C LEU A 197 4.22 9.42 -8.70
N LEU A 198 4.64 9.47 -7.45
CA LEU A 198 3.78 9.37 -6.27
C LEU A 198 3.84 10.70 -5.53
N ASP A 199 2.69 11.13 -5.02
CA ASP A 199 2.59 12.37 -4.25
C ASP A 199 3.07 12.15 -2.82
N TRP A 200 3.97 13.01 -2.36
CA TRP A 200 4.50 13.03 -1.01
C TRP A 200 4.30 14.41 -0.39
N THR A 201 4.32 14.50 0.93
CA THR A 201 4.18 15.77 1.65
C THR A 201 5.15 15.83 2.82
N TYR A 202 5.80 16.98 3.01
CA TYR A 202 6.62 17.24 4.20
C TYR A 202 5.79 17.38 5.49
N LYS A 203 4.48 17.62 5.38
CA LYS A 203 3.59 17.75 6.53
C LYS A 203 2.94 16.42 6.85
N PHE A 204 3.27 15.86 8.02
CA PHE A 204 2.64 14.65 8.55
C PHE A 204 1.11 14.75 8.62
N GLN A 205 0.58 15.92 9.02
CA GLN A 205 -0.87 16.14 9.12
C GLN A 205 -1.58 16.04 7.77
N ASN A 206 -0.93 16.48 6.68
CA ASN A 206 -1.50 16.35 5.34
C ASN A 206 -1.56 14.88 4.92
N ALA A 207 -0.52 14.09 5.22
CA ALA A 207 -0.54 12.66 4.96
C ALA A 207 -1.63 11.94 5.78
N LEU A 208 -1.80 12.31 7.06
CA LEU A 208 -2.92 11.81 7.86
C LEU A 208 -4.27 12.15 7.25
N PHE A 209 -4.47 13.40 6.81
CA PHE A 209 -5.70 13.80 6.14
C PHE A 209 -6.01 12.89 4.94
N PHE A 210 -5.04 12.66 4.04
CA PHE A 210 -5.24 11.76 2.90
C PHE A 210 -5.45 10.28 3.28
N GLY A 211 -4.91 9.84 4.42
CA GLY A 211 -5.15 8.50 4.95
C GLY A 211 -6.54 8.34 5.56
N LEU A 212 -7.11 9.42 6.11
CA LEU A 212 -8.38 9.41 6.83
C LEU A 212 -9.57 9.85 5.97
N ASP A 213 -9.34 10.65 4.93
CA ASP A 213 -10.38 11.23 4.11
C ASP A 213 -11.20 10.13 3.39
N GLY A 214 -12.52 10.24 3.49
CA GLY A 214 -13.44 9.26 2.93
C GLY A 214 -13.28 7.84 3.49
N LEU A 215 -12.80 7.67 4.74
CA LEU A 215 -12.82 6.38 5.41
C LEU A 215 -14.26 5.92 5.68
N GLU A 216 -14.49 4.64 5.40
CA GLU A 216 -15.75 3.97 5.69
C GLU A 216 -15.50 2.86 6.74
N LEU A 217 -16.52 2.57 7.54
CA LEU A 217 -16.46 1.45 8.47
C LEU A 217 -16.35 0.15 7.66
N ASN A 218 -15.28 -0.58 7.91
CA ASN A 218 -15.07 -1.88 7.29
C ASN A 218 -16.14 -2.88 7.75
N GLN A 219 -16.76 -3.56 6.78
CA GLN A 219 -17.72 -4.65 7.01
C GLN A 219 -17.09 -6.04 6.76
N GLY A 220 -15.86 -6.06 6.25
CA GLY A 220 -15.10 -7.26 5.93
C GLY A 220 -14.59 -8.01 7.16
N ALA A 221 -14.19 -9.26 6.94
CA ALA A 221 -13.69 -10.12 8.00
C ALA A 221 -12.18 -10.02 8.23
N LYS A 222 -11.41 -9.43 7.30
CA LYS A 222 -9.96 -9.40 7.36
C LYS A 222 -9.48 -8.27 8.24
N GLU A 223 -8.47 -8.55 9.06
CA GLU A 223 -7.88 -7.56 9.95
C GLU A 223 -7.33 -6.34 9.20
N ILE A 224 -6.61 -6.54 8.09
CA ILE A 224 -5.94 -5.46 7.35
C ILE A 224 -6.90 -4.39 6.83
N ASP A 225 -8.16 -4.75 6.61
CA ASP A 225 -9.19 -3.84 6.11
C ASP A 225 -9.63 -2.82 7.18
N ASN A 226 -9.26 -3.03 8.46
CA ASN A 226 -9.51 -2.09 9.57
C ASN A 226 -8.45 -1.00 9.70
N TYR A 227 -7.43 -1.01 8.84
CA TYR A 227 -6.30 -0.09 8.91
C TYR A 227 -6.21 0.76 7.64
N PHE A 228 -5.76 2.00 7.83
CA PHE A 228 -5.16 2.80 6.76
C PHE A 228 -3.63 2.71 6.87
N SER A 229 -2.89 3.34 5.97
CA SER A 229 -1.43 3.37 6.04
C SER A 229 -0.87 4.76 5.87
N LEU A 230 0.18 5.03 6.64
CA LEU A 230 0.98 6.24 6.50
C LEU A 230 2.42 5.79 6.26
N PHE A 231 2.91 6.11 5.07
CA PHE A 231 4.29 5.82 4.67
C PHE A 231 5.15 7.05 4.94
N TYR A 232 6.41 6.82 5.29
CA TYR A 232 7.40 7.88 5.36
C TYR A 232 8.72 7.45 4.73
N ILE A 233 9.49 8.44 4.27
CA ILE A 233 10.86 8.28 3.79
C ILE A 233 11.66 9.46 4.34
N GLU A 234 12.85 9.21 4.88
CA GLU A 234 13.77 10.28 5.28
C GLU A 234 14.41 10.90 4.04
N GLU A 235 14.48 12.24 4.01
CA GLU A 235 14.94 12.99 2.84
C GLU A 235 16.38 12.61 2.43
N GLU A 236 17.22 12.18 3.38
CA GLU A 236 18.58 11.72 3.10
C GLU A 236 18.65 10.52 2.14
N TYR A 237 17.60 9.70 2.06
CA TYR A 237 17.54 8.56 1.14
C TYR A 237 17.02 8.94 -0.25
N MET A 238 16.52 10.16 -0.42
CA MET A 238 16.23 10.74 -1.73
C MET A 238 17.50 11.48 -2.16
N GLY A 239 18.29 10.90 -3.07
CA GLY A 239 19.61 11.40 -3.47
C GLY A 239 19.66 12.88 -3.96
N GLU A 240 20.81 13.34 -4.47
CA GLU A 240 21.15 14.76 -4.72
C GLU A 240 20.14 15.63 -5.52
N GLY A 241 19.13 15.04 -6.15
CA GLY A 241 17.96 15.76 -6.69
C GLY A 241 16.97 16.11 -5.58
N GLY A 242 17.32 17.06 -4.71
CA GLY A 242 16.51 17.44 -3.56
C GLY A 242 15.02 17.61 -3.89
N MET A 243 14.21 16.62 -3.48
CA MET A 243 12.76 16.59 -3.72
C MET A 243 12.07 17.85 -3.20
N ARG A 244 12.68 18.57 -2.25
CA ARG A 244 12.19 19.87 -1.78
C ARG A 244 12.13 20.90 -2.90
N LYS A 245 13.20 21.04 -3.69
CA LYS A 245 13.26 21.97 -4.82
C LYS A 245 12.28 21.56 -5.92
N LEU A 246 12.15 20.26 -6.18
CA LEU A 246 11.22 19.73 -7.17
C LEU A 246 9.75 19.90 -6.72
N MET A 247 9.42 19.55 -5.48
CA MET A 247 8.07 19.70 -4.93
C MET A 247 7.69 21.15 -4.70
N GLU A 248 8.63 22.03 -4.38
CA GLU A 248 8.38 23.47 -4.39
C GLU A 248 8.03 23.93 -5.80
N ALA A 249 8.77 23.51 -6.84
CA ALA A 249 8.43 23.80 -8.23
C ALA A 249 7.02 23.30 -8.60
N LEU A 250 6.69 22.06 -8.23
CA LEU A 250 5.39 21.45 -8.52
C LEU A 250 4.23 22.08 -7.73
N LYS A 251 4.43 22.42 -6.45
CA LYS A 251 3.41 23.15 -5.65
C LYS A 251 3.14 24.56 -6.15
N MET A 252 4.08 25.16 -6.89
CA MET A 252 3.88 26.47 -7.49
C MET A 252 3.10 26.38 -8.80
N LEU A 253 3.14 25.24 -9.52
CA LEU A 253 2.18 24.92 -10.59
C LEU A 253 0.74 24.91 -10.06
N ASP A 254 0.50 24.34 -8.87
CA ASP A 254 -0.83 24.31 -8.22
C ASP A 254 -1.40 25.71 -7.92
N LYS A 255 -0.56 26.74 -7.77
CA LYS A 255 -1.03 28.12 -7.55
C LYS A 255 -1.45 28.83 -8.84
N LEU A 256 -0.96 28.39 -10.00
CA LEU A 256 -1.25 28.98 -11.30
C LEU A 256 -2.55 28.42 -11.91
N SER A 257 -2.98 27.22 -11.54
CA SER A 257 -4.26 26.64 -11.99
C SER A 257 -5.50 27.19 -11.27
N LEU A 258 -5.33 27.94 -10.18
CA LEU A 258 -6.42 28.65 -9.49
C LEU A 258 -6.80 29.99 -10.16
N TRP A 259 -6.18 30.33 -11.29
CA TRP A 259 -6.43 31.56 -12.05
C TRP A 259 -6.71 31.32 -13.54
N ASN A 260 -7.26 30.15 -13.91
CA ASN A 260 -7.90 29.92 -15.21
C ASN A 260 -9.28 29.29 -15.06
#